data_AF-A0A6M3IKP6-F1
#
_entry.id   AF-A0A6M3IKP6-F1
#
_cell.length_a   1.000
_cell.length_b   1.000
_cell.length_c   1.000
_cell.angle_alpha   90.00
_cell.angle_beta   90.00
_cell.angle_gamma   90.00
#
_symmetry.space_group_name_H-M   'P 1'
#
loop_
_entity.id
_entity.type
_entity.pdbx_description
1 polymer ?
#
loop_
_entity_poly.entity_id
_entity_poly.type
_entity_poly.pdbx_seq_one_letter_code
_entity_poly.pdbx_strand_id
1 'polypeptide(L)'
;MFPKDKTYGIAITQYLSPHGSINLIKDVELEYRGSVAYSTYYGGYAYAMELEDCIYRYLQGRDVQMETDIQHPGDDSYKDQYICEVGIEVHNESKHGRLTGVTG
;
A
#
# COMPACT_ATOMS: atom_id res chain seq x y z
N MET A 1 8.25 -33.31 27.71
CA MET A 1 7.89 -32.05 27.01
C MET A 1 7.02 -32.45 25.84
N PHE A 2 5.70 -32.22 25.92
CA PHE A 2 4.77 -32.61 24.86
C PHE A 2 4.84 -31.58 23.72
N PRO A 3 5.02 -31.99 22.45
CA PRO A 3 4.95 -31.06 21.33
C PRO A 3 3.53 -30.51 21.21
N LYS A 4 3.40 -29.17 21.19
CA LYS A 4 2.15 -28.51 20.80
C LYS A 4 2.02 -28.60 19.27
N ASP A 5 1.56 -29.77 18.80
CA ASP A 5 0.97 -29.96 17.47
C ASP A 5 -0.23 -28.99 17.34
N LYS A 6 -0.39 -28.12 16.34
CA LYS A 6 -0.30 -28.33 14.89
C LYS A 6 -0.09 -26.98 14.19
N THR A 7 1.13 -26.63 13.81
CA THR A 7 1.36 -25.53 12.86
C THR A 7 1.95 -26.13 11.60
N TYR A 8 1.10 -26.27 10.58
CA TYR A 8 1.49 -26.75 9.27
C TYR A 8 1.53 -25.56 8.31
N GLY A 9 2.64 -25.39 7.60
CA GLY A 9 2.78 -24.33 6.61
C GLY A 9 4.22 -23.86 6.44
N ILE A 10 4.47 -23.15 5.35
CA ILE A 10 5.73 -22.47 5.08
C ILE A 10 5.38 -20.99 4.93
N ALA A 11 6.06 -20.13 5.70
CA ALA A 11 5.97 -18.69 5.53
C ALA A 11 6.89 -18.29 4.37
N ILE A 12 6.30 -17.80 3.27
CA ILE A 12 7.04 -17.35 2.09
C ILE A 12 6.97 -15.82 2.05
N THR A 13 8.12 -15.17 2.16
CA THR A 13 8.25 -13.70 2.08
C THR A 13 8.91 -13.25 0.77
N GLN A 14 9.63 -14.14 0.10
CA GLN A 14 10.35 -13.85 -1.13
C GLN A 14 10.29 -15.04 -2.07
N TYR A 15 10.13 -14.76 -3.36
CA TYR A 15 10.17 -15.72 -4.43
C TYR A 15 11.42 -15.47 -5.29
N LEU A 16 12.29 -16.47 -5.41
CA LEU A 16 13.49 -16.41 -6.23
C LEU A 16 13.30 -17.27 -7.49
N SER A 17 13.55 -16.68 -8.65
CA SER A 17 13.45 -17.35 -9.95
C SER A 17 14.64 -16.97 -10.85
N PRO A 18 14.84 -17.63 -12.00
CA PRO A 18 15.83 -17.20 -12.99
C PRO A 18 15.62 -15.77 -13.51
N HIS A 19 14.41 -15.23 -13.36
CA HIS A 19 14.07 -13.86 -13.75
C HIS A 19 14.39 -12.82 -12.67
N GLY A 20 14.87 -13.26 -11.49
CA GLY A 20 15.16 -12.40 -10.35
C GLY A 20 14.37 -12.77 -9.10
N SER A 21 14.49 -11.91 -8.09
CA SER A 21 13.81 -12.06 -6.80
C SER A 21 12.65 -11.09 -6.68
N ILE A 22 11.51 -11.57 -6.21
CA ILE A 22 10.32 -10.76 -5.94
C ILE A 22 9.97 -10.88 -4.47
N ASN A 23 9.79 -9.74 -3.80
CA ASN A 23 9.30 -9.69 -2.43
C ASN A 23 7.77 -9.77 -2.44
N LEU A 24 7.22 -10.66 -1.62
CA LEU A 24 5.77 -10.82 -1.50
C LEU A 24 5.28 -9.97 -0.33
N ILE A 25 4.53 -8.92 -0.66
CA ILE A 25 3.92 -8.02 0.32
C ILE A 25 2.42 -8.25 0.29
N LYS A 26 1.86 -8.52 1.45
CA LYS A 26 0.42 -8.70 1.61
C LYS A 26 -0.23 -7.34 1.84
N ASP A 27 -1.14 -6.97 0.95
CA ASP A 27 -1.97 -5.76 1.07
C ASP A 27 -3.43 -6.17 1.33
N VAL A 28 -4.03 -5.59 2.37
CA VAL A 28 -5.39 -5.91 2.82
C VAL A 28 -6.44 -5.38 1.85
N GLU A 29 -6.17 -4.27 1.14
CA GLU A 29 -7.11 -3.66 0.19
C GLU A 29 -7.16 -4.43 -1.14
N LEU A 30 -6.13 -5.23 -1.44
CA LEU A 30 -6.10 -6.11 -2.61
C LEU A 30 -6.76 -7.48 -2.35
N GLU A 31 -7.02 -7.81 -1.08
CA GLU A 31 -7.69 -9.06 -0.73
C GLU A 31 -9.13 -9.08 -1.27
N TYR A 32 -9.48 -10.17 -1.93
CA TYR A 32 -10.84 -10.37 -2.46
C TYR A 32 -11.92 -10.29 -1.37
N ARG A 33 -11.57 -10.66 -0.13
CA ARG A 33 -12.49 -10.69 1.03
C ARG A 33 -12.18 -9.65 2.12
N GLY A 34 -11.14 -8.83 1.94
CA GLY A 34 -10.50 -8.08 3.04
C GLY A 34 -10.88 -6.61 3.18
N SER A 35 -11.77 -6.05 2.36
CA SER A 35 -12.23 -4.68 2.59
C SER A 35 -13.20 -4.63 3.76
N VAL A 36 -12.87 -3.82 4.76
CA VAL A 36 -13.73 -3.47 5.91
C VAL A 36 -15.08 -2.84 5.44
N ALA A 37 -15.23 -2.55 4.14
CA ALA A 37 -16.41 -1.92 3.55
C ALA A 37 -17.17 -2.76 2.49
N TYR A 38 -16.84 -4.04 2.26
CA TYR A 38 -17.49 -4.87 1.20
C TYR A 38 -17.55 -4.19 -0.20
N SER A 39 -16.66 -3.24 -0.47
CA SER A 39 -16.70 -2.38 -1.67
C SER A 39 -15.35 -2.36 -2.40
N THR A 40 -14.63 -3.47 -2.43
CA THR A 40 -13.31 -3.51 -3.03
C THR A 40 -13.38 -3.55 -4.55
N TYR A 41 -13.17 -2.39 -5.18
CA TYR A 41 -12.97 -2.27 -6.64
C TYR A 41 -11.75 -3.07 -7.13
N TYR A 42 -10.76 -3.29 -6.27
CA TYR A 42 -9.50 -3.98 -6.57
C TYR A 42 -9.36 -5.33 -5.86
N GLY A 43 -10.45 -5.84 -5.27
CA GLY A 43 -10.44 -7.13 -4.60
C GLY A 43 -10.06 -8.25 -5.57
N GLY A 44 -9.06 -9.04 -5.20
CA GLY A 44 -8.54 -10.15 -6.01
C GLY A 44 -7.58 -9.73 -7.12
N TYR A 45 -6.89 -8.60 -6.90
CA TYR A 45 -5.79 -8.15 -7.73
C TYR A 45 -4.47 -8.45 -7.02
N ALA A 46 -3.41 -8.63 -7.79
CA ALA A 46 -2.04 -8.52 -7.29
C ALA A 46 -1.22 -7.74 -8.31
N TYR A 47 -0.32 -6.89 -7.81
CA TYR A 47 0.54 -6.06 -8.64
C TYR A 47 2.00 -6.45 -8.42
N ALA A 48 2.71 -6.69 -9.52
CA ALA A 48 4.16 -6.73 -9.53
C ALA A 48 4.65 -5.35 -9.95
N MET A 49 5.37 -4.67 -9.08
CA MET A 49 5.83 -3.30 -9.33
C MET A 49 7.35 -3.23 -9.24
N GLU A 50 7.96 -2.56 -10.20
CA GLU A 50 9.35 -2.13 -10.10
C GLU A 50 9.39 -0.80 -9.34
N LEU A 51 9.78 -0.84 -8.07
CA LEU A 51 9.72 0.33 -7.20
C LEU A 51 10.71 1.41 -7.61
N GLU A 52 11.79 1.05 -8.31
CA GLU A 52 12.75 2.01 -8.87
C GLU A 52 12.12 2.94 -9.93
N ASP A 53 11.06 2.48 -10.61
CA ASP A 53 10.32 3.24 -11.61
C ASP A 53 9.07 3.94 -11.03
N CYS A 54 8.84 3.83 -9.72
CA CYS A 54 7.74 4.48 -9.00
C CYS A 54 8.27 5.66 -8.19
N ILE A 55 8.05 6.88 -8.68
CA ILE A 55 8.60 8.09 -8.06
C ILE A 55 7.51 8.82 -7.30
N TYR A 56 7.75 9.03 -6.00
CA TYR A 56 6.95 9.93 -5.20
C TYR A 56 7.18 11.38 -5.64
N ARG A 57 6.10 12.07 -6.01
CA ARG A 57 6.13 13.47 -6.44
C ARG A 57 5.25 14.29 -5.52
N TYR A 58 5.78 15.45 -5.16
CA TYR A 58 5.05 16.45 -4.40
C TYR A 58 5.28 17.81 -5.02
N LEU A 59 4.33 18.73 -4.85
CA LEU A 59 4.53 20.10 -5.28
C LEU A 59 5.59 20.76 -4.38
N GLN A 60 6.57 21.45 -4.97
CA GLN A 60 7.70 22.01 -4.24
C GLN A 60 7.23 22.88 -3.05
N GLY A 61 7.70 22.53 -1.85
CA GLY A 61 7.32 23.23 -0.61
C GLY A 61 5.93 22.87 -0.06
N ARG A 62 5.23 21.89 -0.65
CA ARG A 62 3.88 21.42 -0.29
C ARG A 62 3.80 19.89 -0.22
N ASP A 63 4.88 19.28 0.23
CA ASP A 63 4.87 17.90 0.72
C ASP A 63 3.95 17.76 1.95
N VAL A 64 3.87 16.59 2.57
CA VAL A 64 3.08 16.37 3.79
C VAL A 64 3.54 17.34 4.89
N GLN A 65 2.65 18.26 5.25
CA GLN A 65 2.86 19.27 6.28
C GLN A 65 1.78 19.16 7.35
N MET A 66 2.21 19.28 8.60
CA MET A 66 1.31 19.42 9.73
C MET A 66 1.16 20.90 10.02
N GLU A 67 -0.06 21.40 9.94
CA GLU A 67 -0.42 22.74 10.38
C GLU A 67 -1.18 22.60 11.69
N THR A 68 -0.64 23.22 12.74
CA THR A 68 -1.20 23.16 14.09
C THR A 68 -1.94 24.44 14.41
N ASP A 69 -2.98 24.33 15.25
CA ASP A 69 -3.70 25.49 15.79
C ASP A 69 -4.28 26.42 14.71
N ILE A 70 -4.95 25.84 13.72
CA ILE A 70 -5.66 26.61 12.70
C ILE A 70 -6.93 27.22 13.32
N GLN A 71 -6.97 28.55 13.39
CA GLN A 71 -8.06 29.31 14.01
C GLN A 71 -8.77 30.23 13.03
N HIS A 72 -10.10 30.20 13.04
CA HIS A 72 -10.90 31.31 12.51
C HIS A 72 -11.30 32.27 13.65
N PRO A 73 -11.47 33.57 13.39
CA PRO A 73 -11.93 34.51 14.41
C PRO A 73 -13.28 34.08 14.99
N GLY A 74 -13.30 33.72 16.27
CA GLY A 74 -14.50 33.28 17.00
C GLY A 74 -14.59 31.78 17.29
N ASP A 75 -13.63 30.98 16.80
CA ASP A 75 -13.55 29.56 17.16
C ASP A 75 -12.98 29.40 18.58
N ASP A 76 -13.64 28.58 19.40
CA ASP A 76 -13.14 28.08 20.70
C ASP A 76 -12.90 26.58 20.58
N SER A 77 -11.96 26.22 19.70
CA SER A 77 -11.61 24.82 19.43
C SER A 77 -10.13 24.73 19.04
N TYR A 78 -9.52 23.56 19.25
CA TYR A 78 -8.16 23.28 18.78
C TYR A 78 -8.23 22.39 17.55
N LYS A 79 -7.64 22.84 16.43
CA LYS A 79 -7.69 22.13 15.15
C LYS A 79 -6.30 22.04 14.52
N ASP A 80 -5.87 20.81 14.33
CA ASP A 80 -4.68 20.49 13.55
C ASP A 80 -5.11 19.85 12.23
N GLN A 81 -4.32 20.04 11.19
CA GLN A 81 -4.50 19.34 9.92
C GLN A 81 -3.18 18.84 9.35
N TYR A 82 -3.26 17.71 8.65
CA TYR A 82 -2.22 17.29 7.73
C TYR A 82 -2.67 17.67 6.31
N ILE A 83 -1.88 18.50 5.63
CA ILE A 83 -2.10 18.88 4.25
C ILE A 83 -0.97 18.34 3.39
N CYS A 84 -1.30 17.80 2.22
CA CYS A 84 -0.32 17.24 1.31
C CYS A 84 -0.79 17.39 -0.14
N GLU A 85 0.12 17.76 -1.03
CA GLU A 85 -0.11 17.73 -2.48
C GLU A 85 0.85 16.74 -3.12
N VAL A 86 0.36 15.51 -3.23
CA VAL A 86 1.19 14.34 -3.52
C VAL A 86 0.63 13.58 -4.72
N GLY A 87 1.53 12.98 -5.48
CA GLY A 87 1.24 12.14 -6.62
C GLY A 87 2.29 11.04 -6.76
N ILE A 88 1.96 10.05 -7.57
CA ILE A 88 2.87 8.97 -7.93
C ILE A 88 3.09 9.05 -9.44
N GLU A 89 4.35 9.19 -9.83
CA GLU A 89 4.77 9.09 -11.21
C GLU A 89 5.27 7.67 -11.45
N VAL A 90 4.66 6.96 -12.40
CA VAL A 90 5.05 5.59 -12.77
C VAL A 90 5.70 5.62 -14.13
N HIS A 91 6.94 5.14 -14.22
CA HIS A 91 7.67 5.01 -15.48
C HIS A 91 7.53 3.59 -16.05
N ASN A 92 7.49 3.53 -17.38
CA ASN A 92 7.51 2.31 -18.18
C ASN A 92 6.56 1.21 -17.69
N GLU A 93 5.32 1.24 -18.16
CA GLU A 93 4.25 0.30 -17.80
C GLU A 93 4.62 -1.17 -18.05
N SER A 94 5.53 -1.45 -19.00
CA SER A 94 5.92 -2.82 -19.36
C SER A 94 6.74 -3.55 -18.29
N LYS A 95 7.32 -2.82 -17.34
CA LYS A 95 8.05 -3.40 -16.20
C LYS A 95 7.13 -3.81 -15.05
N HIS A 96 5.87 -3.40 -15.10
CA HIS A 96 4.88 -3.70 -14.08
C HIS A 96 3.92 -4.80 -14.55
N GLY A 97 3.39 -5.57 -13.62
CA GLY A 97 2.49 -6.67 -13.88
C GLY A 97 1.21 -6.54 -13.06
N ARG A 98 0.08 -6.95 -13.66
CA ARG A 98 -1.21 -7.06 -12.96
C ARG A 98 -1.75 -8.46 -13.10
N LEU A 99 -2.00 -9.11 -11.98
CA LEU A 99 -2.71 -10.37 -11.87
C LEU A 99 -4.13 -10.09 -11.36
N THR A 100 -5.14 -10.70 -11.99
CA THR A 100 -6.54 -10.59 -11.58
C THR A 100 -7.11 -11.97 -11.27
N GLY A 101 -8.18 -12.01 -10.47
CA GLY A 101 -8.83 -13.27 -10.06
C GLY A 101 -8.11 -13.99 -8.91
N VAL A 102 -7.35 -13.26 -8.09
CA VAL A 102 -6.75 -13.79 -6.86
C VAL A 102 -7.84 -13.96 -5.82
N THR A 103 -8.12 -15.19 -5.39
CA THR A 103 -9.23 -15.49 -4.45
C THR A 103 -8.76 -15.94 -3.07
N GLY A 104 -7.44 -16.01 -2.86
CA GLY A 104 -6.79 -16.50 -1.64
C GLY A 104 -6.72 -15.48 -0.52
#